data_AF-A0A813A5V1-F1
#
_entry.id   AF-A0A813A5V1-F1
#
_cell.length_a   1.000
_cell.length_b   1.000
_cell.length_c   1.000
_cell.angle_alpha   90.00
_cell.angle_beta   90.00
_cell.angle_gamma   90.00
#
_symmetry.space_group_name_H-M   'P 1'
#
loop_
_entity.id
_entity.type
_entity.pdbx_description
1 polymer ?
#
loop_
_entity_poly.entity_id
_entity_poly.type
_entity_poly.pdbx_seq_one_letter_code
_entity_poly.pdbx_strand_id
1 'polypeptide(L)'
;SACFVFPMALGVWASSTVIYLGYTSCKKMLHLRSPAKPSIRPAFLSGCLWAAGFACFAKSLDDIRYTATYMLSVIGPVLVSQLISVFVFKEIKERGQLRWFACSCFVQFAGMTCIILGT
;
A
#
# COMPACT_ATOMS: atom_id res chain seq x y z
N SER A 1 -9.95 -14.66 14.15
CA SER A 1 -9.51 -13.85 12.99
C SER A 1 -9.58 -14.56 11.64
N ALA A 2 -9.36 -15.89 11.53
CA ALA A 2 -9.39 -16.62 10.25
C ALA A 2 -10.67 -16.42 9.39
N CYS A 3 -11.83 -16.23 10.00
CA CYS A 3 -13.12 -16.03 9.31
C CYS A 3 -13.19 -14.73 8.47
N PHE A 4 -12.40 -13.71 8.80
CA PHE A 4 -12.36 -12.43 8.07
C PHE A 4 -11.21 -12.36 7.05
N VAL A 5 -10.10 -13.04 7.37
CA VAL A 5 -8.89 -13.07 6.54
C VAL A 5 -9.10 -13.92 5.29
N PHE A 6 -9.82 -15.03 5.41
CA PHE A 6 -10.10 -15.95 4.32
C PHE A 6 -10.92 -15.32 3.17
N PRO A 7 -12.07 -14.64 3.41
CA PRO A 7 -12.82 -13.97 2.35
C PRO A 7 -12.08 -12.76 1.77
N MET A 8 -11.31 -12.01 2.57
CA MET A 8 -10.47 -10.94 2.08
C MET A 8 -9.37 -11.45 1.14
N ALA A 9 -8.61 -12.47 1.56
CA ALA A 9 -7.54 -13.06 0.76
C ALA A 9 -8.07 -13.72 -0.54
N LEU A 10 -9.21 -14.43 -0.45
CA LEU A 10 -9.93 -14.94 -1.63
C LEU A 10 -10.40 -13.82 -2.54
N GLY A 11 -10.91 -12.72 -1.99
CA GLY A 11 -11.28 -11.52 -2.73
C GLY A 11 -10.10 -10.92 -3.49
N VAL A 12 -8.95 -10.76 -2.83
CA VAL A 12 -7.74 -10.23 -3.48
C VAL A 12 -7.22 -11.15 -4.57
N TRP A 13 -7.20 -12.45 -4.32
CA TRP A 13 -6.81 -13.45 -5.31
C TRP A 13 -7.76 -13.48 -6.50
N ALA A 14 -9.07 -13.45 -6.26
CA ALA A 14 -10.10 -13.38 -7.30
C ALA A 14 -9.98 -12.08 -8.11
N SER A 15 -9.87 -10.92 -7.45
CA SER A 15 -9.70 -9.63 -8.13
C SER A 15 -8.42 -9.57 -8.96
N SER A 16 -7.29 -10.06 -8.43
CA SER A 16 -6.02 -10.12 -9.18
C SER A 16 -6.11 -11.04 -10.40
N THR A 17 -6.79 -12.17 -10.25
CA THR A 17 -7.04 -13.13 -11.33
C THR A 17 -7.99 -12.55 -12.39
N VAL A 18 -9.04 -11.84 -11.98
CA VAL A 18 -9.99 -11.16 -12.87
C VAL A 18 -9.33 -10.02 -13.63
N ILE A 19 -8.47 -9.22 -12.99
CA ILE A 19 -7.71 -8.15 -13.66
C ILE A 19 -6.73 -8.74 -14.70
N TYR A 20 -6.04 -9.83 -14.35
CA TYR A 20 -5.11 -10.51 -15.25
C TYR A 20 -5.82 -11.17 -16.43
N LEU A 21 -6.94 -11.87 -16.18
CA LEU A 21 -7.76 -12.51 -17.20
C LEU A 21 -8.47 -11.50 -18.09
N GLY A 22 -9.01 -10.42 -17.52
CA GLY A 22 -9.65 -9.35 -18.25
C GLY A 22 -8.68 -8.66 -19.19
N TYR A 23 -7.48 -8.32 -18.73
CA TYR A 23 -6.48 -7.69 -19.57
C TYR A 23 -5.92 -8.62 -20.66
N THR A 24 -5.63 -9.88 -20.32
CA THR A 24 -5.14 -10.86 -21.31
C THR A 24 -6.19 -11.16 -22.38
N SER A 25 -7.47 -11.24 -22.00
CA SER A 25 -8.59 -11.47 -22.93
C SER A 25 -8.86 -10.26 -23.82
N CYS A 26 -8.93 -9.04 -23.26
CA CYS A 26 -9.11 -7.81 -24.05
C CYS A 26 -7.97 -7.61 -25.05
N LYS A 27 -6.74 -7.93 -24.63
CA LYS A 27 -5.54 -7.78 -25.46
C LYS A 27 -5.44 -8.83 -26.57
N LYS A 28 -5.90 -10.06 -26.32
CA LYS A 28 -6.01 -11.12 -27.34
C LYS A 28 -7.10 -10.79 -28.36
N MET A 29 -8.20 -10.17 -27.93
CA MET A 29 -9.31 -9.77 -28.79
C MET A 29 -8.97 -8.55 -29.69
N LEU A 30 -8.08 -7.66 -29.25
CA LEU A 30 -7.71 -6.45 -29.99
C LEU A 30 -6.50 -6.60 -30.92
N HIS A 31 -5.84 -7.78 -31.03
CA HIS A 31 -4.68 -8.03 -31.90
C HIS A 31 -3.57 -6.92 -31.87
N LEU A 32 -3.44 -6.18 -30.77
CA LEU A 32 -2.56 -5.02 -30.68
C LEU A 32 -1.09 -5.43 -30.52
N ARG A 33 -0.25 -5.02 -31.47
CA ARG A 33 1.22 -5.15 -31.42
C ARG A 33 1.74 -4.39 -30.20
N SER A 34 2.55 -5.08 -29.40
CA SER A 34 2.97 -4.64 -28.06
C SER A 34 3.58 -3.23 -28.06
N PRO A 35 3.13 -2.28 -27.22
CA PRO A 35 4.00 -1.18 -26.82
C PRO A 35 5.17 -1.77 -26.00
N ALA A 36 6.37 -1.24 -26.21
CA ALA A 36 7.64 -1.78 -25.72
C ALA A 36 7.81 -1.78 -24.18
N LYS A 37 6.81 -1.32 -23.41
CA LYS A 37 6.84 -1.29 -21.94
C LYS A 37 5.46 -1.66 -21.39
N PRO A 38 5.34 -2.76 -20.62
CA PRO A 38 4.05 -3.21 -20.11
C PRO A 38 3.62 -2.29 -18.96
N SER A 39 2.82 -1.29 -19.29
CA SER A 39 2.15 -0.36 -18.36
C SER A 39 1.30 -1.07 -17.28
N ILE A 40 1.02 -2.37 -17.44
CA ILE A 40 0.24 -3.16 -16.48
C ILE A 40 1.06 -3.79 -15.33
N ARG A 41 2.38 -3.91 -15.48
CA ARG A 41 3.24 -4.41 -14.39
C ARG A 41 3.09 -3.63 -13.08
N PRO A 42 3.03 -2.28 -13.06
CA PRO A 42 2.86 -1.55 -11.81
C PRO A 42 1.48 -1.77 -11.17
N ALA A 43 0.42 -1.92 -11.96
CA ALA A 43 -0.93 -2.19 -11.43
C ALA A 43 -1.01 -3.58 -10.77
N PHE A 44 -0.40 -4.59 -11.39
CA PHE A 44 -0.32 -5.93 -10.83
C PHE A 44 0.58 -5.97 -9.58
N LEU A 45 1.75 -5.32 -9.60
CA LEU A 45 2.63 -5.22 -8.42
C LEU A 45 1.94 -4.52 -7.25
N SER A 46 1.17 -3.46 -7.52
CA SER A 46 0.40 -2.74 -6.49
C SER A 46 -0.63 -3.66 -5.83
N GLY A 47 -1.34 -4.47 -6.62
CA GLY A 47 -2.28 -5.48 -6.11
C GLY A 47 -1.59 -6.55 -5.25
N CYS A 48 -0.42 -7.04 -5.66
CA CYS A 48 0.37 -8.00 -4.87
C CYS A 48 0.88 -7.39 -3.55
N LEU A 49 1.37 -6.15 -3.58
CA LEU A 49 1.80 -5.42 -2.38
C LEU A 49 0.65 -5.20 -1.41
N TRP A 50 -0.54 -4.86 -1.93
CA TRP A 50 -1.74 -4.71 -1.13
C TRP A 50 -2.16 -6.04 -0.48
N ALA A 51 -2.14 -7.14 -1.23
CA ALA A 51 -2.43 -8.49 -0.71
C ALA A 51 -1.50 -8.87 0.46
N ALA A 52 -0.20 -8.65 0.28
CA ALA A 52 0.81 -8.96 1.30
C ALA A 52 0.64 -8.07 2.55
N GLY A 53 0.41 -6.77 2.36
CA GLY A 53 0.15 -5.84 3.46
C GLY A 53 -1.09 -6.21 4.26
N PHE A 54 -2.16 -6.62 3.57
CA PHE A 54 -3.41 -7.04 4.21
C PHE A 54 -3.25 -8.35 4.99
N ALA A 55 -2.47 -9.30 4.48
CA ALA A 55 -2.15 -10.54 5.21
C ALA A 55 -1.35 -10.27 6.49
N CYS A 56 -0.40 -9.33 6.46
CA CYS A 56 0.32 -8.89 7.65
C CYS A 56 -0.60 -8.17 8.64
N PHE A 57 -1.47 -7.27 8.17
CA PHE A 57 -2.47 -6.58 9.00
C PHE A 57 -3.39 -7.56 9.71
N ALA A 58 -3.90 -8.54 8.98
CA ALA A 58 -4.73 -9.63 9.49
C ALA A 58 -4.06 -10.43 10.62
N LYS A 59 -2.75 -10.67 10.52
CA LYS A 59 -1.96 -11.32 11.58
C LYS A 59 -1.77 -10.41 12.79
N SER A 60 -1.49 -9.13 12.57
CA SER A 60 -1.32 -8.15 13.65
C SER A 60 -2.61 -7.88 14.44
N LEU A 61 -3.79 -8.17 13.89
CA LEU A 61 -5.05 -8.10 14.62
C LEU A 61 -5.20 -9.15 15.73
N ASP A 62 -4.48 -10.27 15.65
CA ASP A 62 -4.48 -11.31 16.70
C ASP A 62 -3.54 -10.95 17.86
N ASP A 63 -2.45 -10.23 17.60
CA ASP A 63 -1.43 -9.87 18.60
C ASP A 63 -1.65 -8.50 19.26
N ILE A 64 -2.27 -7.54 18.55
CA ILE A 64 -2.34 -6.13 18.96
C ILE A 64 -3.79 -5.63 18.95
N ARG A 65 -4.13 -4.72 19.86
CA ARG A 65 -5.44 -4.03 19.91
C ARG A 65 -5.81 -3.46 18.54
N TYR A 66 -7.06 -3.69 18.11
CA TYR A 66 -7.59 -3.30 16.79
C TYR A 66 -7.26 -1.84 16.42
N THR A 67 -7.39 -0.91 17.37
CA THR A 67 -7.13 0.52 17.14
C THR A 67 -5.68 0.80 16.75
N ALA A 68 -4.71 0.18 17.42
CA ALA A 68 -3.29 0.37 17.10
C ALA A 68 -2.94 -0.27 15.75
N THR A 69 -3.47 -1.46 15.46
CA THR A 69 -3.26 -2.16 14.18
C THR A 69 -3.86 -1.37 13.01
N TYR A 70 -5.06 -0.80 13.18
CA TYR A 70 -5.69 0.07 12.17
C TYR A 70 -4.85 1.31 11.88
N MET A 71 -4.36 2.00 12.91
CA MET A 71 -3.51 3.18 12.74
C MET A 71 -2.20 2.85 12.02
N LEU A 72 -1.58 1.71 12.34
CA LEU A 72 -0.40 1.20 11.62
C LEU A 72 -0.69 0.95 10.13
N SER A 73 -1.89 0.44 9.80
CA SER A 73 -2.28 0.14 8.42
C SER A 73 -2.46 1.39 7.54
N VAL A 74 -2.87 2.51 8.14
CA VAL A 74 -3.11 3.77 7.42
C VAL A 74 -1.82 4.60 7.35
N ILE A 75 -1.09 4.71 8.46
CA ILE A 75 0.09 5.57 8.55
C ILE A 75 1.32 4.90 7.93
N GLY A 76 1.44 3.57 8.03
CA GLY A 76 2.58 2.82 7.50
C GLY A 76 2.85 3.07 6.01
N PRO A 77 1.85 2.87 5.11
CA PRO A 77 2.01 3.14 3.69
C PRO A 77 2.31 4.61 3.39
N VAL A 78 1.75 5.53 4.18
CA VAL A 78 1.99 6.97 4.04
C VAL A 78 3.45 7.32 4.35
N LEU A 79 4.04 6.74 5.41
CA LEU A 79 5.47 6.90 5.73
C LEU A 79 6.37 6.33 4.63
N VAL A 80 6.05 5.13 4.13
CA VAL A 80 6.81 4.50 3.04
C VAL A 80 6.71 5.35 1.77
N SER A 81 5.53 5.88 1.44
CA SER A 81 5.34 6.79 0.31
C SER A 81 6.15 8.07 0.47
N GLN A 82 6.16 8.66 1.66
CA GLN A 82 6.94 9.85 1.99
C GLN A 82 8.45 9.61 1.81
N LEU A 83 8.96 8.47 2.27
CA LEU A 83 10.36 8.08 2.07
C LEU A 83 10.68 7.87 0.58
N ILE A 84 9.82 7.18 -0.16
CA ILE A 84 10.01 6.95 -1.60
C ILE A 84 10.01 8.29 -2.37
N SER A 85 9.12 9.23 -2.05
CA SER A 85 9.12 10.58 -2.65
C SER A 85 10.43 11.32 -2.43
N VAL A 86 11.04 11.21 -1.24
CA VAL A 86 12.32 11.86 -0.94
C VAL A 86 13.48 11.17 -1.64
N PHE A 87 13.58 9.84 -1.55
CA PHE A 87 14.75 9.09 -2.02
C PHE A 87 14.73 8.79 -3.53
N VAL A 88 13.58 8.42 -4.08
CA VAL A 88 13.44 7.95 -5.48
C VAL A 88 13.11 9.09 -6.41
N PHE A 89 12.08 9.88 -6.08
CA PHE A 89 11.66 11.00 -6.92
C PHE A 89 12.57 12.23 -6.77
N LYS A 90 13.35 12.32 -5.67
CA LYS A 90 14.18 13.49 -5.33
C LYS A 90 13.40 14.80 -5.49
N GLU A 91 12.12 14.77 -5.14
CA GLU A 91 11.20 15.90 -5.33
C GLU A 91 11.62 17.12 -4.50
N ILE A 92 12.27 16.88 -3.36
CA ILE A 92 12.67 17.92 -2.40
C ILE A 92 14.16 18.20 -2.55
N LYS A 93 14.49 19.26 -3.31
CA LYS A 93 15.88 19.70 -3.53
C LYS A 93 16.29 20.87 -2.63
N GLU A 94 15.33 21.66 -2.14
CA GLU A 94 15.58 22.80 -1.26
C GLU A 94 15.57 22.43 0.23
N ARG A 95 16.54 22.99 0.99
CA ARG A 95 16.65 22.80 2.45
C ARG A 95 15.44 23.35 3.23
N GLY A 96 14.74 24.35 2.69
CA GLY A 96 13.53 24.92 3.31
C GLY A 96 12.35 23.94 3.27
N GLN A 97 12.10 23.32 2.12
CA GLN A 97 11.06 22.30 1.96
C GLN A 97 11.35 21.03 2.77
N LEU A 98 12.64 20.66 2.90
CA LEU A 98 13.05 19.53 3.74
C LEU A 98 12.68 19.73 5.23
N ARG A 99 12.77 20.97 5.73
CA ARG A 99 12.37 21.30 7.11
C ARG A 99 10.87 21.15 7.33
N TRP A 100 10.05 21.63 6.40
CA TRP A 100 8.59 21.46 6.48
C TRP A 100 8.18 19.99 6.39
N PHE A 101 8.84 19.22 5.52
CA PHE A 101 8.64 17.78 5.43
C PHE A 101 9.01 17.06 6.74
N ALA A 102 10.15 17.40 7.33
CA ALA A 102 10.56 16.84 8.62
C ALA A 102 9.58 17.18 9.75
N CYS A 103 9.06 18.41 9.80
CA CYS A 103 8.02 18.82 10.75
C CYS A 103 6.74 17.99 10.56
N SER A 104 6.26 17.82 9.32
CA SER A 104 5.07 17.01 9.03
C SER A 104 5.25 15.54 9.41
N CYS A 105 6.46 15.00 9.23
CA CYS A 105 6.79 13.63 9.64
C CYS A 105 6.80 13.52 11.17
N PHE A 106 7.37 14.50 11.87
CA PHE A 106 7.40 14.53 13.34
C PHE A 106 6.01 14.62 13.96
N VAL A 107 5.13 15.46 13.40
CA VAL A 107 3.73 15.57 13.84
C VAL A 107 2.97 14.25 13.60
N GLN A 108 3.22 13.56 12.49
CA GLN A 108 2.63 12.24 12.23
C GLN A 108 3.06 11.20 13.26
N PHE A 109 4.36 11.13 13.59
CA PHE A 109 4.86 10.22 14.62
C PHE A 109 4.30 10.56 16.01
N ALA A 110 4.28 11.84 16.38
CA ALA A 110 3.72 12.29 17.66
C ALA A 110 2.23 11.94 17.78
N GLY A 111 1.44 12.22 16.73
CA GLY A 111 0.02 11.86 16.68
C GLY A 111 -0.21 10.36 16.83
N MET A 112 0.61 9.54 16.16
CA MET A 112 0.54 8.09 16.28
C MET A 112 0.85 7.60 17.69
N THR A 113 1.92 8.09 18.31
CA THR A 113 2.27 7.71 19.69
C THR A 113 1.18 8.10 20.68
N CYS A 114 0.55 9.26 20.49
CA CYS A 114 -0.54 9.72 21.36
C CYS A 114 -1.77 8.81 21.26
N ILE A 115 -2.15 8.42 20.04
CA ILE A 115 -3.30 7.52 19.82
C ILE A 115 -3.03 6.13 20.42
N ILE A 116 -1.81 5.60 20.25
CA ILE A 116 -1.45 4.27 20.80
C ILE A 116 -1.42 4.29 22.33
N LEU A 117 -0.92 5.36 22.95
CA LEU A 117 -0.90 5.51 24.41
C LEU A 117 -2.28 5.77 25.01
N GLY A 118 -3.20 6.34 24.23
CA GLY A 118 -4.57 6.62 24.66
C GLY A 118 -5.55 5.44 24.59
N THR A 119 -5.10 4.26 24.11
CA THR A 119 -5.92 3.04 23.92
C THR A 119 -5.47 1.88 24.79
#